data_AF-A0A2U2CHV3-F1
#
_entry.id   AF-A0A2U2CHV3-F1
#
_cell.length_a   1.000
_cell.length_b   1.000
_cell.length_c   1.000
_cell.angle_alpha   90.00
_cell.angle_beta   90.00
_cell.angle_gamma   90.00
#
_symmetry.space_group_name_H-M   'P 1'
#
loop_
_entity.id
_entity.type
_entity.pdbx_description
1 polymer ?
#
loop_
_entity_poly.entity_id
_entity_poly.type
_entity_poly.pdbx_seq_one_letter_code
_entity_poly.pdbx_strand_id
1 'polypeptide(L)'
;MLNALMPGYPDPELREQLHTIVDEMLLPFGKTSPRHGFSLLAGPQPFDSSKPNMHDTKAEFSRELALVSKNLKRIDAIVDSLVGDESDAEMAAAAKRLTAVIDAKMKVNAQNLSVAKTRDLIRKNVADCGGCVGSLFILLDFRQALASRLEELNEQRERFWSIRHRAPDYYARAIANRLAKLYARETGQRPTVGAHPDTGQPSTGFTRALQQVFALLEISSDVRSPAKWAVDNLKDEDLGEPHNALAAMFEEGNQPKSTREEIVELLAKRPEQ
;
A
#
# COMPACT_ATOMS: atom_id res chain seq x y z
N MET A 1 2.21 19.03 10.30
CA MET A 1 1.96 19.60 8.95
C MET A 1 2.67 18.85 7.80
N LEU A 2 3.34 17.72 8.05
CA LEU A 2 4.04 16.93 7.01
C LEU A 2 3.21 15.81 6.36
N ASN A 3 2.07 15.42 6.96
CA ASN A 3 1.22 14.33 6.44
C ASN A 3 0.49 14.63 5.12
N ALA A 4 0.52 15.87 4.63
CA ALA A 4 -0.15 16.25 3.39
C ALA A 4 0.67 15.99 2.11
N LEU A 5 1.97 15.64 2.23
CA LEU A 5 2.88 15.59 1.08
C LEU A 5 3.10 14.20 0.48
N MET A 6 2.70 13.11 1.15
CA MET A 6 2.76 11.76 0.57
C MET A 6 1.52 10.93 0.95
N PRO A 7 0.47 10.91 0.11
CA PRO A 7 -0.69 10.06 0.33
C PRO A 7 -0.24 8.59 0.27
N GLY A 8 -0.28 7.89 1.41
CA GLY A 8 0.11 6.49 1.54
C GLY A 8 1.14 6.20 2.63
N TYR A 9 1.77 7.22 3.23
CA TYR A 9 2.63 7.02 4.39
C TYR A 9 1.81 7.12 5.68
N PRO A 10 1.84 6.09 6.56
CA PRO A 10 1.16 6.14 7.84
C PRO A 10 1.78 7.23 8.72
N ASP A 11 0.92 8.00 9.38
CA ASP A 11 1.30 9.03 10.34
C ASP A 11 2.32 8.46 11.34
N PRO A 12 3.49 9.12 11.57
CA PRO A 12 4.47 8.66 12.56
C PRO A 12 3.85 8.40 13.94
N GLU A 13 2.84 9.18 14.32
CA GLU A 13 2.11 9.03 15.58
C GLU A 13 1.25 7.75 15.60
N LEU A 14 0.48 7.52 14.52
CA LEU A 14 -0.30 6.29 14.32
C LEU A 14 0.60 5.04 14.40
N ARG A 15 1.79 5.11 13.80
CA ARG A 15 2.75 4.01 13.83
C ARG A 15 3.22 3.69 15.25
N GLU A 16 3.59 4.70 16.05
CA GLU A 16 4.04 4.45 17.42
C GLU A 16 2.91 3.91 18.31
N GLN A 17 1.69 4.38 18.10
CA GLN A 17 0.50 3.86 18.79
C GLN A 17 0.25 2.39 18.43
N LEU A 18 0.39 2.01 17.15
CA LEU A 18 0.29 0.61 16.74
C LEU A 18 1.39 -0.26 17.37
N HIS A 19 2.63 0.22 17.47
CA HIS A 19 3.70 -0.49 18.18
C HIS A 19 3.38 -0.67 19.66
N THR A 20 2.88 0.38 20.32
CA THR A 20 2.51 0.33 21.75
C THR A 20 1.46 -0.75 22.01
N ILE A 21 0.40 -0.79 21.19
CA ILE A 21 -0.67 -1.80 21.31
C ILE A 21 -0.11 -3.23 21.13
N VAL A 22 0.78 -3.42 20.16
CA VAL A 22 1.40 -4.74 19.90
C VAL A 22 2.39 -5.12 21.01
N ASP A 23 3.16 -4.17 21.54
CA ASP A 23 4.08 -4.39 22.65
C ASP A 23 3.30 -4.83 23.91
N GLU A 24 2.18 -4.17 24.23
CA GLU A 24 1.29 -4.58 25.33
C GLU A 24 0.71 -5.99 25.13
N MET A 25 0.35 -6.33 23.89
CA MET A 25 -0.16 -7.66 23.54
C MET A 25 0.89 -8.77 23.75
N LEU A 26 2.15 -8.49 23.44
CA LEU A 26 3.26 -9.44 23.46
C LEU A 26 4.01 -9.50 24.79
N LEU A 27 3.84 -8.48 25.65
CA LEU A 27 4.48 -8.37 26.96
C LEU A 27 4.39 -9.64 27.84
N PRO A 28 3.24 -10.35 27.94
CA PRO A 28 3.13 -11.57 28.74
C PRO A 28 4.05 -12.71 28.28
N PHE A 29 4.55 -12.65 27.04
CA PHE A 29 5.46 -13.62 26.45
C PHE A 29 6.92 -13.17 26.48
N GLY A 30 7.22 -12.00 27.07
CA GLY A 30 8.55 -11.40 27.06
C GLY A 30 9.03 -10.98 25.67
N LYS A 31 8.09 -10.71 24.75
CA LYS A 31 8.36 -10.32 23.36
C LYS A 31 7.96 -8.85 23.13
N THR A 32 8.56 -8.24 22.12
CA THR A 32 8.25 -6.87 21.68
C THR A 32 7.97 -6.87 20.18
N SER A 33 7.21 -5.90 19.70
CA SER A 33 6.94 -5.71 18.29
C SER A 33 8.24 -5.56 17.49
N PRO A 34 8.29 -6.12 16.26
CA PRO A 34 9.46 -5.99 15.41
C PRO A 34 9.61 -4.54 14.93
N ARG A 35 10.64 -3.86 15.42
CA ARG A 35 11.01 -2.48 15.03
C ARG A 35 12.12 -2.43 13.97
N HIS A 36 12.57 -3.58 13.48
CA HIS A 36 13.64 -3.72 12.50
C HIS A 36 13.10 -4.41 11.24
N GLY A 37 12.95 -3.65 10.15
CA GLY A 37 12.49 -4.14 8.86
C GLY A 37 13.12 -3.34 7.72
N PHE A 38 13.41 -4.00 6.61
CA PHE A 38 14.20 -3.53 5.45
C PHE A 38 13.50 -2.46 4.59
N SER A 39 12.69 -1.58 5.18
CA SER A 39 12.01 -0.52 4.45
C SER A 39 12.81 0.78 4.57
N LEU A 40 13.60 1.10 3.53
CA LEU A 40 14.50 2.25 3.47
C LEU A 40 13.80 3.62 3.52
N LEU A 41 12.47 3.68 3.28
CA LEU A 41 11.72 4.93 3.13
C LEU A 41 10.59 5.11 4.18
N ALA A 42 10.07 4.01 4.72
CA ALA A 42 9.08 4.02 5.79
C ALA A 42 9.58 3.10 6.91
N GLY A 43 9.92 3.65 8.08
CA GLY A 43 10.27 2.82 9.25
C GLY A 43 9.22 1.72 9.48
N PRO A 44 9.63 0.51 9.87
CA PRO A 44 8.78 -0.68 9.85
C PRO A 44 7.55 -0.49 10.74
N GLN A 45 6.36 -0.77 10.22
CA GLN A 45 5.15 -0.93 11.02
C GLN A 45 5.12 -2.35 11.60
N PRO A 46 4.44 -2.59 12.75
CA PRO A 46 4.37 -3.93 13.33
C PRO A 46 3.59 -4.91 12.42
N PHE A 47 2.62 -4.40 11.65
CA PHE A 47 1.93 -5.11 10.58
C PHE A 47 1.35 -4.10 9.58
N ASP A 48 1.03 -4.55 8.36
CA ASP A 48 0.44 -3.72 7.32
C ASP A 48 -0.99 -3.28 7.70
N SER A 49 -1.22 -1.99 7.92
CA SER A 49 -2.54 -1.43 8.24
C SER A 49 -3.32 -0.94 7.02
N SER A 50 -2.75 -1.05 5.81
CA SER A 50 -3.39 -0.55 4.59
C SER A 50 -4.72 -1.26 4.32
N LYS A 51 -5.74 -0.51 3.88
CA LYS A 51 -6.99 -1.11 3.41
C LYS A 51 -6.67 -1.91 2.13
N PRO A 52 -6.98 -3.22 2.07
CA PRO A 52 -6.74 -4.02 0.86
C PRO A 52 -7.49 -3.50 -0.37
N ASN A 53 -8.55 -2.71 -0.14
CA ASN A 53 -9.31 -2.03 -1.16
C ASN A 53 -9.84 -0.70 -0.58
N MET A 54 -9.77 0.39 -1.34
CA MET A 54 -10.17 1.73 -0.88
C MET A 54 -11.69 1.91 -0.78
N HIS A 55 -12.46 1.06 -1.45
CA HIS A 55 -13.93 1.17 -1.51
C HIS A 55 -14.60 0.36 -0.42
N ASP A 56 -15.66 0.88 0.20
CA ASP A 56 -16.44 0.16 1.22
C ASP A 56 -17.69 -0.50 0.62
N THR A 57 -18.18 -0.01 -0.53
CA THR A 57 -19.35 -0.60 -1.23
C THR A 57 -19.16 -0.85 -2.73
N LYS A 58 -19.93 -1.79 -3.31
CA LYS A 58 -20.04 -2.00 -4.78
C LYS A 58 -20.45 -0.71 -5.49
N ALA A 59 -21.36 0.06 -4.88
CA ALA A 59 -21.82 1.32 -5.42
C ALA A 59 -20.72 2.38 -5.48
N GLU A 60 -19.89 2.52 -4.44
CA GLU A 60 -18.73 3.41 -4.46
C GLU A 60 -17.72 3.01 -5.53
N PHE A 61 -17.36 1.73 -5.58
CA PHE A 61 -16.45 1.21 -6.59
C PHE A 61 -16.97 1.49 -8.01
N SER A 62 -18.24 1.17 -8.29
CA SER A 62 -18.84 1.41 -9.60
C SER A 62 -18.91 2.89 -9.96
N ARG A 63 -19.12 3.78 -8.97
CA ARG A 63 -19.08 5.23 -9.18
C ARG A 63 -17.69 5.73 -9.54
N GLU A 64 -16.65 5.29 -8.83
CA GLU A 64 -15.27 5.68 -9.16
C GLU A 64 -14.86 5.14 -10.54
N LEU A 65 -15.12 3.86 -10.82
CA LEU A 65 -14.83 3.26 -12.11
C LEU A 65 -15.50 4.04 -13.26
N ALA A 66 -16.78 4.39 -13.10
CA ALA A 66 -17.51 5.19 -14.08
C ALA A 66 -16.92 6.61 -14.23
N LEU A 67 -16.54 7.24 -13.11
CA LEU A 67 -15.93 8.58 -13.10
C LEU A 67 -14.58 8.58 -13.83
N VAL A 68 -13.68 7.66 -13.47
CA VAL A 68 -12.34 7.54 -14.05
C VAL A 68 -12.45 7.24 -15.54
N SER A 69 -13.26 6.25 -15.94
CA SER A 69 -13.47 5.90 -17.34
C SER A 69 -14.04 7.08 -18.15
N LYS A 70 -15.01 7.80 -17.60
CA LYS A 70 -15.62 8.97 -18.25
C LYS A 70 -14.63 10.13 -18.42
N ASN A 71 -13.81 10.40 -17.41
CA ASN A 71 -12.82 11.47 -17.47
C ASN A 71 -11.68 11.13 -18.44
N LEU A 72 -11.22 9.88 -18.45
CA LEU A 72 -10.20 9.43 -19.40
C LEU A 72 -10.66 9.65 -20.85
N LYS A 73 -11.87 9.21 -21.21
CA LYS A 73 -12.45 9.44 -22.54
C LYS A 73 -12.54 10.91 -22.93
N ARG A 74 -12.81 11.80 -21.96
CA ARG A 74 -12.88 13.25 -22.21
C ARG A 74 -11.50 13.84 -22.47
N ILE A 75 -10.50 13.37 -21.73
CA ILE A 75 -9.12 13.83 -21.92
C ILE A 75 -8.58 13.31 -23.25
N ASP A 76 -8.83 12.06 -23.61
CA ASP A 76 -8.50 11.51 -24.94
C ASP A 76 -9.08 12.41 -26.04
N ALA A 77 -10.38 12.71 -25.99
CA ALA A 77 -11.02 13.59 -26.97
C ALA A 77 -10.42 15.00 -27.03
N ILE A 78 -10.05 15.58 -25.89
CA ILE A 78 -9.39 16.90 -25.85
C ILE A 78 -8.00 16.81 -26.50
N VAL A 79 -7.20 15.81 -26.13
CA VAL A 79 -5.86 15.60 -26.68
C VAL A 79 -5.93 15.41 -28.19
N ASP A 80 -6.80 14.52 -28.66
CA ASP A 80 -6.99 14.25 -30.10
C ASP A 80 -7.40 15.52 -30.85
N SER A 81 -8.30 16.33 -30.29
CA SER A 81 -8.74 17.58 -30.90
C SER A 81 -7.67 18.68 -30.96
N LEU A 82 -6.73 18.69 -30.01
CA LEU A 82 -5.70 19.72 -29.88
C LEU A 82 -4.41 19.38 -30.62
N VAL A 83 -4.04 18.10 -30.68
CA VAL A 83 -2.90 17.62 -31.47
C VAL A 83 -3.25 17.67 -32.96
N GLY A 84 -4.52 17.38 -33.30
CA GLY A 84 -5.00 17.33 -34.68
C GLY A 84 -4.48 16.09 -35.42
N ASP A 85 -5.11 15.78 -36.55
CA ASP A 85 -4.61 14.76 -37.46
C ASP A 85 -3.61 15.41 -38.42
N GLU A 86 -2.35 14.96 -38.43
CA GLU A 86 -1.32 15.48 -39.35
C GLU A 86 -1.68 15.25 -40.82
N SER A 87 -2.60 14.32 -41.11
CA SER A 87 -3.09 14.08 -42.47
C SER A 87 -4.10 15.13 -42.95
N ASP A 88 -4.67 15.94 -42.06
CA ASP A 88 -5.58 17.04 -42.38
C ASP A 88 -4.88 18.40 -42.20
N ALA A 89 -4.35 18.93 -43.31
CA ALA A 89 -3.63 20.20 -43.33
C ALA A 89 -4.51 21.40 -42.89
N GLU A 90 -5.83 21.36 -43.14
CA GLU A 90 -6.73 22.43 -42.73
C GLU A 90 -6.95 22.41 -41.21
N MET A 91 -7.15 21.21 -40.66
CA MET A 91 -7.29 20.99 -39.23
C MET A 91 -5.99 21.36 -38.48
N ALA A 92 -4.83 20.96 -38.99
CA ALA A 92 -3.53 21.33 -38.42
C ALA A 92 -3.31 22.86 -38.41
N ALA A 93 -3.70 23.54 -39.50
CA ALA A 93 -3.63 25.00 -39.56
C ALA A 93 -4.59 25.68 -38.57
N ALA A 94 -5.80 25.13 -38.39
CA ALA A 94 -6.76 25.61 -37.40
C ALA A 94 -6.26 25.41 -35.97
N ALA A 95 -5.71 24.24 -35.64
CA ALA A 95 -5.11 23.94 -34.35
C ALA A 95 -3.98 24.92 -34.03
N LYS A 96 -3.06 25.15 -34.99
CA LYS A 96 -1.96 26.13 -34.81
C LYS A 96 -2.46 27.55 -34.53
N ARG A 97 -3.52 28.01 -35.22
CA ARG A 97 -4.13 29.33 -34.94
C ARG A 97 -4.74 29.38 -33.54
N LEU A 98 -5.45 28.32 -33.15
CA LEU A 98 -6.06 28.21 -31.83
C LEU A 98 -5.01 28.24 -30.72
N THR A 99 -3.91 27.48 -30.87
CA THR A 99 -2.76 27.47 -29.95
C THR A 99 -2.22 28.88 -29.73
N ALA A 100 -1.97 29.64 -30.79
CA ALA A 100 -1.47 31.01 -30.68
C ALA A 100 -2.43 31.94 -29.93
N VAL A 101 -3.75 31.80 -30.16
CA VAL A 101 -4.78 32.57 -29.45
C VAL A 101 -4.84 32.20 -27.97
N ILE A 102 -4.77 30.90 -27.66
CA ILE A 102 -4.77 30.40 -26.27
C ILE A 102 -3.53 30.91 -25.53
N ASP A 103 -2.34 30.78 -26.13
CA ASP A 103 -1.08 31.23 -25.53
C ASP A 103 -1.11 32.73 -25.22
N ALA A 104 -1.56 33.55 -26.17
CA ALA A 104 -1.69 34.99 -25.97
C ALA A 104 -2.63 35.30 -24.78
N LYS A 105 -3.79 34.64 -24.72
CA LYS A 105 -4.76 34.83 -23.62
C LYS A 105 -4.20 34.36 -22.28
N MET A 106 -3.52 33.21 -22.25
CA MET A 106 -2.91 32.69 -21.03
C MET A 106 -1.81 33.62 -20.51
N LYS A 107 -0.98 34.16 -21.39
CA LYS A 107 0.06 35.13 -21.05
C LYS A 107 -0.51 36.42 -20.46
N VAL A 108 -1.55 36.98 -21.07
CA VAL A 108 -2.25 38.17 -20.52
C VAL A 108 -2.83 37.87 -19.14
N ASN A 109 -3.48 36.71 -18.97
CA ASN A 109 -4.04 36.31 -17.68
C ASN A 109 -2.96 36.09 -16.60
N ALA A 110 -1.81 35.56 -16.96
CA ALA A 110 -0.69 35.32 -16.05
C ALA A 110 -0.01 36.62 -15.59
N GLN A 111 0.10 37.63 -16.45
CA GLN A 111 0.65 38.94 -16.09
C GLN A 111 -0.15 39.62 -14.98
N ASN A 112 -1.47 39.45 -14.97
CA ASN A 112 -2.37 40.01 -13.97
C ASN A 112 -2.41 39.21 -12.66
N LEU A 113 -1.74 38.05 -12.59
CA LEU A 113 -1.74 37.20 -11.41
C LEU A 113 -0.70 37.69 -10.38
N SER A 114 -1.11 37.97 -9.15
CA SER A 114 -0.16 38.12 -8.02
C SER A 114 0.25 36.73 -7.52
N VAL A 115 1.55 36.51 -7.29
CA VAL A 115 2.05 35.20 -6.84
C VAL A 115 1.93 35.14 -5.32
N ALA A 116 0.78 34.67 -4.83
CA ALA A 116 0.54 34.47 -3.41
C ALA A 116 0.67 32.99 -3.00
N LYS A 117 0.41 32.07 -3.94
CA LYS A 117 0.42 30.62 -3.70
C LYS A 117 1.23 29.88 -4.76
N THR A 118 1.70 28.67 -4.44
CA THR A 118 2.45 27.80 -5.38
C THR A 118 1.70 27.56 -6.69
N ARG A 119 0.37 27.40 -6.64
CA ARG A 119 -0.47 27.26 -7.85
C ARG A 119 -0.38 28.48 -8.79
N ASP A 120 -0.19 29.68 -8.23
CA ASP A 120 -0.10 30.92 -9.01
C ASP A 120 1.23 30.97 -9.76
N LEU A 121 2.31 30.48 -9.12
CA LEU A 121 3.61 30.29 -9.75
C LEU A 121 3.55 29.27 -10.88
N ILE A 122 2.92 28.10 -10.66
CA ILE A 122 2.74 27.08 -11.70
C ILE A 122 2.02 27.66 -12.91
N ARG A 123 0.92 28.40 -12.68
CA ARG A 123 0.15 29.03 -13.77
C ARG A 123 0.96 30.06 -14.56
N LYS A 124 1.80 30.86 -13.90
CA LYS A 124 2.71 31.78 -14.58
C LYS A 124 3.73 31.03 -15.43
N ASN A 125 4.39 30.02 -14.85
CA ASN A 125 5.39 29.23 -15.56
C ASN A 125 4.80 28.51 -16.79
N VAL A 126 3.59 27.96 -16.67
CA VAL A 126 2.89 27.35 -17.81
C VAL A 126 2.63 28.38 -18.91
N ALA A 127 2.17 29.58 -18.55
CA ALA A 127 1.92 30.64 -19.52
C ALA A 127 3.20 31.16 -20.20
N ASP A 128 4.32 31.22 -19.47
CA ASP A 128 5.61 31.70 -19.98
C ASP A 128 6.29 30.69 -20.91
N CYS A 129 6.12 29.39 -20.67
CA CYS A 129 6.70 28.31 -21.48
C CYS A 129 5.86 27.90 -22.71
N GLY A 130 4.74 28.59 -22.98
CA GLY A 130 3.77 28.20 -24.01
C GLY A 130 2.57 27.51 -23.39
N GLY A 131 1.56 28.31 -23.02
CA GLY A 131 0.42 27.89 -22.20
C GLY A 131 -0.36 26.68 -22.73
N CYS A 132 -0.59 26.61 -24.04
CA CYS A 132 -1.33 25.55 -24.71
C CYS A 132 -0.54 24.24 -24.67
N VAL A 133 0.72 24.27 -25.11
CA VAL A 133 1.60 23.08 -25.13
C VAL A 133 1.91 22.60 -23.71
N GLY A 134 2.19 23.51 -22.78
CA GLY A 134 2.41 23.17 -21.37
C GLY A 134 1.18 22.54 -20.72
N SER A 135 -0.01 23.09 -20.99
CA SER A 135 -1.27 22.50 -20.51
C SER A 135 -1.54 21.13 -21.13
N LEU A 136 -1.16 20.91 -22.40
CA LEU A 136 -1.27 19.61 -23.05
C LEU A 136 -0.40 18.55 -22.37
N PHE A 137 0.86 18.86 -22.05
CA PHE A 137 1.71 17.92 -21.30
C PHE A 137 1.13 17.58 -19.93
N ILE A 138 0.62 18.57 -19.18
CA ILE A 138 -0.06 18.32 -17.90
C ILE A 138 -1.29 17.42 -18.08
N LEU A 139 -2.06 17.61 -19.17
CA LEU A 139 -3.19 16.76 -19.50
C LEU A 139 -2.76 15.33 -19.85
N LEU A 140 -1.63 15.13 -20.52
CA LEU A 140 -1.06 13.82 -20.82
C LEU A 140 -0.60 13.10 -19.55
N ASP A 141 0.05 13.79 -18.61
CA ASP A 141 0.41 13.22 -17.31
C ASP A 141 -0.84 12.82 -16.52
N PHE A 142 -1.86 13.69 -16.52
CA PHE A 142 -3.13 13.40 -15.86
C PHE A 142 -3.88 12.23 -16.51
N ARG A 143 -3.84 12.13 -17.84
CA ARG A 143 -4.34 10.98 -18.61
C ARG A 143 -3.66 9.69 -18.17
N GLN A 144 -2.32 9.70 -18.08
CA GLN A 144 -1.55 8.53 -17.66
C GLN A 144 -1.92 8.09 -16.23
N ALA A 145 -2.06 9.04 -15.30
CA ALA A 145 -2.50 8.75 -13.94
C ALA A 145 -3.90 8.12 -13.90
N LEU A 146 -4.85 8.64 -14.70
CA LEU A 146 -6.20 8.06 -14.81
C LEU A 146 -6.21 6.69 -15.48
N ALA A 147 -5.37 6.47 -16.50
CA ALA A 147 -5.24 5.18 -17.16
C ALA A 147 -4.70 4.11 -16.21
N SER A 148 -3.64 4.43 -15.46
CA SER A 148 -3.09 3.56 -14.42
C SER A 148 -4.14 3.26 -13.34
N ARG A 149 -4.88 4.27 -12.88
CA ARG A 149 -5.97 4.04 -11.91
C ARG A 149 -7.09 3.18 -12.48
N LEU A 150 -7.43 3.33 -13.76
CA LEU A 150 -8.45 2.52 -14.41
C LEU A 150 -8.02 1.04 -14.49
N GLU A 151 -6.75 0.79 -14.77
CA GLU A 151 -6.16 -0.56 -14.75
C GLU A 151 -6.26 -1.18 -13.35
N GLU A 152 -5.81 -0.46 -12.31
CA GLU A 152 -5.95 -0.90 -10.91
C GLU A 152 -7.40 -1.24 -10.55
N LEU A 153 -8.35 -0.38 -10.94
CA LEU A 153 -9.77 -0.63 -10.69
C LEU A 153 -10.24 -1.87 -11.44
N ASN A 154 -9.86 -2.07 -12.70
CA ASN A 154 -10.26 -3.28 -13.43
C ASN A 154 -9.72 -4.56 -12.79
N GLU A 155 -8.47 -4.57 -12.31
CA GLU A 155 -7.92 -5.69 -11.55
C GLU A 155 -8.69 -5.93 -10.24
N GLN A 156 -9.01 -4.85 -9.53
CA GLN A 156 -9.81 -4.93 -8.30
C GLN A 156 -11.22 -5.42 -8.57
N ARG A 157 -11.82 -5.10 -9.72
CA ARG A 157 -13.18 -5.51 -10.10
C ARG A 157 -13.30 -7.03 -10.11
N GLU A 158 -12.34 -7.74 -10.71
CA GLU A 158 -12.35 -9.20 -10.75
C GLU A 158 -12.35 -9.80 -9.33
N ARG A 159 -11.55 -9.21 -8.42
CA ARG A 159 -11.50 -9.60 -7.00
C ARG A 159 -12.78 -9.23 -6.25
N PHE A 160 -13.40 -8.11 -6.60
CA PHE A 160 -14.56 -7.56 -5.88
C PHE A 160 -15.88 -8.22 -6.29
N TRP A 161 -15.97 -8.74 -7.51
CA TRP A 161 -17.14 -9.46 -8.02
C TRP A 161 -17.07 -10.98 -7.79
N SER A 162 -15.87 -11.56 -7.64
CA SER A 162 -15.69 -12.99 -7.30
C SER A 162 -16.05 -13.33 -5.84
N ILE A 163 -16.09 -12.34 -4.94
CA ILE A 163 -16.49 -12.54 -3.55
C ILE A 163 -18.03 -12.49 -3.44
N ARG A 164 -18.64 -13.67 -3.27
CA ARG A 164 -20.10 -13.89 -3.26
C ARG A 164 -20.85 -13.07 -2.19
N HIS A 165 -20.20 -12.78 -1.07
CA HIS A 165 -20.71 -11.91 0.00
C HIS A 165 -19.58 -11.07 0.58
N ARG A 166 -19.54 -9.78 0.25
CA ARG A 166 -18.66 -8.84 0.95
C ARG A 166 -19.31 -8.57 2.31
N ALA A 167 -18.84 -9.27 3.35
CA ALA A 167 -19.29 -8.98 4.70
C ALA A 167 -18.95 -7.53 5.05
N PRO A 168 -19.77 -6.84 5.87
CA PRO A 168 -19.49 -5.50 6.44
C PRO A 168 -18.13 -5.37 7.15
N ASP A 169 -17.39 -6.46 7.30
CA ASP A 169 -16.19 -6.56 8.13
C ASP A 169 -14.94 -6.97 7.34
N TYR A 170 -14.90 -6.82 6.00
CA TYR A 170 -13.74 -7.31 5.23
C TYR A 170 -12.41 -6.67 5.67
N TYR A 171 -12.40 -5.36 5.88
CA TYR A 171 -11.21 -4.65 6.39
C TYR A 171 -10.89 -5.08 7.83
N ALA A 172 -11.91 -5.16 8.68
CA ALA A 172 -11.78 -5.65 10.06
C ALA A 172 -11.18 -7.07 10.12
N ARG A 173 -11.62 -7.98 9.24
CA ARG A 173 -11.11 -9.35 9.10
C ARG A 173 -9.68 -9.37 8.58
N ALA A 174 -9.34 -8.52 7.62
CA ALA A 174 -7.97 -8.41 7.11
C ALA A 174 -7.01 -7.95 8.21
N ILE A 175 -7.37 -6.91 8.96
CA ILE A 175 -6.58 -6.40 10.10
C ILE A 175 -6.49 -7.46 11.20
N ALA A 176 -7.59 -8.11 11.56
CA ALA A 176 -7.60 -9.19 12.55
C ALA A 176 -6.68 -10.35 12.15
N ASN A 177 -6.67 -10.74 10.87
CA ASN A 177 -5.81 -11.81 10.36
C ASN A 177 -4.33 -11.41 10.38
N ARG A 178 -4.00 -10.19 9.94
CA ARG A 178 -2.62 -9.67 10.01
C ARG A 178 -2.10 -9.62 11.45
N LEU A 179 -2.92 -9.16 12.40
CA LEU A 179 -2.57 -9.15 13.82
C LEU A 179 -2.44 -10.57 14.40
N ALA A 180 -3.32 -11.49 14.00
CA ALA A 180 -3.27 -12.89 14.45
C ALA A 180 -2.01 -13.60 13.94
N LYS A 181 -1.61 -13.38 12.68
CA LYS A 181 -0.36 -13.90 12.11
C LYS A 181 0.87 -13.33 12.81
N LEU A 182 0.85 -12.03 13.12
CA LEU A 182 1.92 -11.40 13.91
C LEU A 182 2.03 -12.08 15.28
N TYR A 183 0.92 -12.23 16.00
CA TYR A 183 0.90 -12.93 17.28
C TYR A 183 1.43 -14.36 17.17
N ALA A 184 0.95 -15.13 16.19
CA ALA A 184 1.35 -16.52 15.96
C ALA A 184 2.85 -16.65 15.67
N ARG A 185 3.39 -15.76 14.84
CA ARG A 185 4.81 -15.72 14.49
C ARG A 185 5.71 -15.38 15.68
N GLU A 186 5.33 -14.41 16.51
CA GLU A 186 6.17 -13.96 17.62
C GLU A 186 6.07 -14.87 18.86
N THR A 187 4.93 -15.54 19.07
CA THR A 187 4.67 -16.38 20.25
C THR A 187 4.78 -17.89 19.98
N GLY A 188 4.73 -18.31 18.72
CA GLY A 188 4.61 -19.72 18.33
C GLY A 188 3.27 -20.36 18.70
N GLN A 189 2.27 -19.57 19.12
CA GLN A 189 0.99 -20.05 19.64
C GLN A 189 -0.19 -19.43 18.88
N ARG A 190 -1.28 -20.20 18.77
CA ARG A 190 -2.53 -19.66 18.22
C ARG A 190 -3.15 -18.67 19.24
N PRO A 191 -3.51 -17.44 18.83
CA PRO A 191 -4.18 -16.51 19.71
C PRO A 191 -5.55 -17.06 20.14
N THR A 192 -5.95 -16.75 21.37
CA THR A 192 -7.25 -17.15 21.91
C THR A 192 -8.26 -16.00 21.82
N VAL A 193 -9.52 -16.35 21.56
CA VAL A 193 -10.63 -15.39 21.52
C VAL A 193 -11.53 -15.63 22.73
N GLY A 194 -11.61 -14.62 23.61
CA GLY A 194 -12.45 -14.65 24.80
C GLY A 194 -13.10 -13.31 25.07
N ALA A 195 -14.27 -13.35 25.70
CA ALA A 195 -14.97 -12.20 26.26
C ALA A 195 -15.38 -12.51 27.71
N HIS A 196 -15.43 -11.49 28.55
CA HIS A 196 -15.91 -11.63 29.92
C HIS A 196 -17.41 -11.93 29.91
N PRO A 197 -17.91 -12.92 30.69
CA PRO A 197 -19.32 -13.34 30.66
C PRO A 197 -20.30 -12.22 31.02
N ASP A 198 -19.93 -11.33 31.95
CA ASP A 198 -20.84 -10.28 32.45
C ASP A 198 -20.79 -8.95 31.67
N THR A 199 -19.63 -8.57 31.12
CA THR A 199 -19.44 -7.25 30.49
C THR A 199 -19.31 -7.32 28.97
N GLY A 200 -19.15 -8.52 28.40
CA GLY A 200 -18.91 -8.72 26.96
C GLY A 200 -17.58 -8.14 26.46
N GLN A 201 -16.75 -7.56 27.34
CA GLN A 201 -15.48 -6.97 26.98
C GLN A 201 -14.43 -8.04 26.66
N PRO A 202 -13.49 -7.77 25.74
CA PRO A 202 -12.45 -8.72 25.37
C PRO A 202 -11.58 -9.12 26.57
N SER A 203 -11.49 -10.42 26.82
CA SER A 203 -10.77 -10.96 27.99
C SER A 203 -9.34 -11.41 27.69
N THR A 204 -8.98 -11.62 26.42
CA THR A 204 -7.64 -12.05 26.01
C THR A 204 -6.79 -10.87 25.54
N GLY A 205 -5.46 -10.99 25.66
CA GLY A 205 -4.54 -9.94 25.19
C GLY A 205 -4.73 -9.63 23.70
N PHE A 206 -4.94 -10.68 22.88
CA PHE A 206 -5.22 -10.55 21.46
C PHE A 206 -6.51 -9.77 21.17
N THR A 207 -7.63 -10.11 21.82
CA THR A 207 -8.91 -9.41 21.55
C THR A 207 -8.93 -7.98 22.09
N ARG A 208 -8.22 -7.69 23.19
CA ARG A 208 -8.02 -6.32 23.69
C ARG A 208 -7.20 -5.47 22.73
N ALA A 209 -6.07 -6.01 22.26
CA ALA A 209 -5.23 -5.33 21.28
C ALA A 209 -5.99 -5.06 19.98
N LEU A 210 -6.76 -6.04 19.49
CA LEU A 210 -7.57 -5.87 18.28
C LEU A 210 -8.64 -4.78 18.44
N GLN A 211 -9.25 -4.66 19.62
CA GLN A 211 -10.21 -3.58 19.91
C GLN A 211 -9.54 -2.19 19.87
N GLN A 212 -8.37 -2.05 20.47
CA GLN A 212 -7.60 -0.81 20.43
C GLN A 212 -7.18 -0.47 18.99
N VAL A 213 -6.75 -1.46 18.19
CA VAL A 213 -6.44 -1.28 16.77
C VAL A 213 -7.68 -0.83 15.98
N PHE A 214 -8.85 -1.41 16.23
CA PHE A 214 -10.08 -1.01 15.54
C PHE A 214 -10.49 0.42 15.89
N ALA A 215 -10.39 0.81 17.16
CA ALA A 215 -10.66 2.18 17.57
C ALA A 215 -9.68 3.17 16.91
N LEU A 216 -8.39 2.80 16.85
CA LEU A 216 -7.34 3.62 16.25
C LEU A 216 -7.48 3.76 14.72
N LEU A 217 -7.94 2.72 14.03
CA LEU A 217 -8.17 2.72 12.59
C LEU A 217 -9.61 3.11 12.21
N GLU A 218 -10.41 3.59 13.16
CA GLU A 218 -11.82 3.98 12.98
C GLU A 218 -12.70 2.88 12.35
N ILE A 219 -12.40 1.62 12.69
CA ILE A 219 -13.16 0.45 12.22
C ILE A 219 -14.37 0.26 13.14
N SER A 220 -15.57 0.49 12.61
CA SER A 220 -16.84 0.40 13.36
C SER A 220 -17.38 -1.01 13.60
N SER A 221 -16.62 -2.05 13.22
CA SER A 221 -17.05 -3.46 13.29
C SER A 221 -16.87 -4.04 14.70
N ASP A 222 -17.75 -4.96 15.09
CA ASP A 222 -17.59 -5.72 16.34
C ASP A 222 -16.36 -6.63 16.25
N VAL A 223 -15.52 -6.63 17.30
CA VAL A 223 -14.21 -7.30 17.30
C VAL A 223 -14.34 -8.82 17.30
N ARG A 224 -15.43 -9.37 17.82
CA ARG A 224 -15.58 -10.81 18.08
C ARG A 224 -15.62 -11.64 16.80
N SER A 225 -16.38 -11.21 15.80
CA SER A 225 -16.53 -11.94 14.54
C SER A 225 -15.22 -11.97 13.73
N PRO A 226 -14.53 -10.83 13.49
CA PRO A 226 -13.22 -10.80 12.85
C PRO A 226 -12.14 -11.55 13.62
N ALA A 227 -12.10 -11.45 14.95
CA ALA A 227 -11.14 -12.16 15.78
C ALA A 227 -11.28 -13.68 15.64
N LYS A 228 -12.51 -14.20 15.74
CA LYS A 228 -12.78 -15.63 15.58
C LYS A 228 -12.40 -16.11 14.19
N TRP A 229 -12.80 -15.37 13.16
CA TRP A 229 -12.45 -15.70 11.78
C TRP A 229 -10.93 -15.72 11.56
N ALA A 230 -10.20 -14.76 12.12
CA ALA A 230 -8.74 -14.69 12.00
C ALA A 230 -8.06 -15.92 12.62
N VAL A 231 -8.47 -16.33 13.82
CA VAL A 231 -7.92 -17.52 14.50
C VAL A 231 -8.24 -18.81 13.74
N ASP A 232 -9.47 -18.94 13.22
CA ASP A 232 -9.89 -20.11 12.44
C ASP A 232 -9.15 -20.23 11.10
N ASN A 233 -8.63 -19.12 10.54
CA ASN A 233 -7.91 -19.08 9.27
C ASN A 233 -6.37 -19.11 9.42
N LEU A 234 -5.83 -19.19 10.63
CA LEU A 234 -4.40 -19.40 10.84
C LEU A 234 -4.01 -20.80 10.40
N LYS A 235 -2.95 -20.89 9.60
CA LYS A 235 -2.33 -22.16 9.20
C LYS A 235 -1.20 -22.52 10.15
N ASP A 236 -0.83 -23.79 10.19
CA ASP A 236 0.30 -24.23 11.03
C ASP A 236 1.63 -23.61 10.58
N GLU A 237 1.75 -23.30 9.29
CA GLU A 237 2.86 -22.53 8.71
C GLU A 237 3.01 -21.13 9.33
N ASP A 238 1.92 -20.53 9.83
CA ASP A 238 1.93 -19.20 10.46
C ASP A 238 2.44 -19.23 11.92
N LEU A 239 2.64 -20.43 12.51
CA LEU A 239 3.12 -20.61 13.90
C LEU A 239 4.64 -20.73 14.00
N GLY A 240 5.34 -20.84 12.87
CA GLY A 240 6.81 -20.90 12.83
C GLY A 240 7.45 -19.52 12.76
N GLU A 241 8.68 -19.40 13.29
CA GLU A 241 9.55 -18.28 12.90
C GLU A 241 9.74 -18.31 11.37
N PRO A 242 9.80 -17.16 10.68
CA PRO A 242 9.99 -17.14 9.25
C PRO A 242 11.29 -17.87 8.93
N HIS A 243 11.20 -19.01 8.25
CA HIS A 243 12.35 -19.63 7.62
C HIS A 243 12.90 -18.63 6.60
N ASN A 244 13.86 -17.83 7.04
CA ASN A 244 14.66 -17.01 6.16
C ASN A 244 15.43 -17.96 5.26
N ALA A 245 14.92 -18.21 4.05
CA ALA A 245 15.63 -19.00 3.03
C ALA A 245 17.06 -18.46 2.81
N LEU A 246 17.29 -17.16 3.04
CA LEU A 246 18.61 -16.56 3.05
C LEU A 246 19.45 -16.92 4.28
N ALA A 247 18.87 -17.03 5.48
CA ALA A 247 19.63 -17.40 6.68
C ALA A 247 20.10 -18.86 6.62
N ALA A 248 19.29 -19.76 6.04
CA ALA A 248 19.68 -21.13 5.75
C ALA A 248 20.86 -21.22 4.76
N MET A 249 20.98 -20.27 3.81
CA MET A 249 22.16 -20.18 2.92
C MET A 249 23.43 -19.67 3.62
N PHE A 250 23.31 -19.00 4.78
CA PHE A 250 24.45 -18.53 5.58
C PHE A 250 24.76 -19.41 6.81
N GLU A 251 23.82 -20.28 7.22
CA GLU A 251 24.01 -21.27 8.29
C GLU A 251 24.62 -22.60 7.82
N GLU A 252 24.73 -22.85 6.50
CA GLU A 252 25.64 -23.87 5.93
C GLU A 252 27.12 -23.43 6.02
N GLY A 253 27.52 -22.91 7.19
CA GLY A 253 28.89 -22.77 7.64
C GLY A 253 29.39 -24.03 8.33
N ASN A 254 28.99 -25.23 7.88
CA ASN A 254 29.68 -26.45 8.27
C ASN A 254 30.97 -26.50 7.45
N GLN A 255 32.05 -25.98 8.04
CA GLN A 255 33.36 -25.88 7.40
C GLN A 255 33.72 -27.21 6.72
N PRO A 256 34.00 -27.24 5.40
CA PRO A 256 34.64 -28.40 4.83
C PRO A 256 35.99 -28.55 5.53
N LYS A 257 36.22 -29.70 6.15
CA LYS A 257 37.52 -30.04 6.74
C LYS A 257 38.60 -29.69 5.73
N SER A 258 39.60 -28.94 6.17
CA SER A 258 40.74 -28.57 5.33
C SER A 258 41.31 -29.84 4.69
N THR A 259 41.58 -29.80 3.39
CA THR A 259 42.15 -30.91 2.59
C THR A 259 43.40 -31.52 3.24
N ARG A 260 44.05 -30.77 4.15
CA ARG A 260 45.19 -31.23 4.94
C ARG A 260 44.83 -32.26 6.02
N GLU A 261 43.66 -32.15 6.65
CA GLU A 261 43.18 -33.10 7.66
C GLU A 261 42.77 -34.44 7.03
N GLU A 262 42.16 -34.37 5.85
CA GLU A 262 41.76 -35.56 5.08
C GLU A 262 42.96 -36.34 4.54
N ILE A 263 44.03 -35.64 4.12
CA ILE A 263 45.30 -36.26 3.70
C ILE A 263 46.03 -36.89 4.90
N VAL A 264 46.01 -36.27 6.07
CA VAL A 264 46.63 -36.85 7.29
C VAL A 264 45.86 -38.10 7.74
N GLU A 265 44.53 -38.10 7.65
CA GLU A 265 43.72 -39.26 8.00
C GLU A 265 43.91 -40.44 7.01
N LEU A 266 44.07 -40.14 5.71
CA LEU A 266 44.35 -41.15 4.69
C LEU A 266 45.77 -41.73 4.78
N LEU A 267 46.76 -40.94 5.18
CA LEU A 267 48.13 -41.41 5.41
C LEU A 267 48.27 -42.21 6.71
N ALA A 268 47.45 -41.93 7.73
CA ALA A 268 47.42 -42.70 8.98
C ALA A 268 46.76 -44.09 8.84
N LYS A 269 46.00 -44.33 7.75
CA LYS A 269 45.24 -45.57 7.51
C LYS A 269 45.89 -46.53 6.51
N ARG A 270 47.16 -46.38 6.13
CA ARG A 270 47.87 -47.40 5.34
C ARG A 270 48.45 -48.50 6.23
N PRO A 271 47.90 -49.74 6.22
CA PRO A 271 48.59 -50.89 6.78
C PRO A 271 49.79 -51.27 5.90
N GLU A 272 50.92 -51.56 6.55
CA GLU A 272 52.12 -52.11 5.93
C GLU A 272 51.80 -53.43 5.21
N GLN A 273 52.08 -53.47 3.90
CA GLN A 273 52.36 -54.68 3.13
C GLN A 273 53.64 -54.43 2.33
#